data_AF-A0A3S0JYV3-F1
#
_entry.id   AF-A0A3S0JYV3-F1
#
_cell.length_a   1.000
_cell.length_b   1.000
_cell.length_c   1.000
_cell.angle_alpha   90.00
_cell.angle_beta   90.00
_cell.angle_gamma   90.00
#
_symmetry.space_group_name_H-M   'P 1'
#
loop_
_entity.id
_entity.type
_entity.pdbx_description
1 polymer ?
#
loop_
_entity_poly.entity_id
_entity_poly.type
_entity_poly.pdbx_seq_one_letter_code
_entity_poly.pdbx_strand_id
1 'polypeptide(L)'
;MKKITQLFVLVIMLFNYKCATKEKVHTKNHVILDFKDCDSKEKQYDFIQINITKDFKKDKMINDAFCEYRFINKDKSIVYVSSDIYRGSRLNYKNLYNIGIDGYYPRRTMFSDTIKNQGKDTQNLYWLEYVLGDVVIGYTRVSEENKQKYDTIISSLKRVKKP
;
A
#
# COMPACT_ATOMS: atom_id res chain seq x y z
N MET A 1 -58.92 17.34 -3.65
CA MET A 1 -58.18 16.90 -2.43
C MET A 1 -57.33 15.66 -2.71
N LYS A 2 -56.27 15.74 -3.54
CA LYS A 2 -55.43 14.58 -3.91
C LYS A 2 -53.93 14.93 -4.16
N LYS A 3 -53.47 16.09 -3.69
CA LYS A 3 -52.10 16.59 -3.98
C LYS A 3 -51.18 16.73 -2.75
N ILE A 4 -51.67 16.44 -1.54
CA ILE A 4 -50.89 16.66 -0.31
C ILE A 4 -50.17 15.39 0.16
N THR A 5 -50.60 14.21 -0.30
CA THR A 5 -50.06 12.92 0.18
C THR A 5 -48.75 12.48 -0.48
N GLN A 6 -48.35 13.06 -1.61
CA GLN A 6 -47.10 12.70 -2.29
C GLN A 6 -45.86 13.42 -1.75
N LEU A 7 -46.02 14.50 -0.98
CA LEU A 7 -44.88 15.27 -0.45
C LEU A 7 -44.24 14.63 0.79
N PHE A 8 -44.99 13.81 1.53
CA PHE A 8 -44.53 13.21 2.79
C PHE A 8 -43.60 12.00 2.61
N VAL A 9 -43.63 11.34 1.45
CA VAL A 9 -42.76 10.17 1.18
C VAL A 9 -41.32 10.59 0.86
N LEU A 10 -41.11 11.80 0.34
CA LEU A 10 -39.77 12.28 -0.04
C LEU A 10 -38.91 12.73 1.16
N VAL A 11 -39.55 13.20 2.25
CA VAL A 11 -38.84 13.73 3.42
C VAL A 11 -38.27 12.62 4.32
N ILE A 12 -38.88 11.42 4.31
CA ILE A 12 -38.42 10.30 5.13
C ILE A 12 -37.17 9.61 4.52
N MET A 13 -36.93 9.73 3.21
CA MET A 13 -35.72 9.20 2.58
C MET A 13 -34.44 10.02 2.87
N LEU A 14 -34.56 11.24 3.41
CA LEU A 14 -33.40 12.11 3.64
C LEU A 14 -32.75 11.94 5.03
N PHE A 15 -33.34 11.15 5.93
CA PHE A 15 -32.83 11.00 7.32
C PHE A 15 -32.02 9.72 7.60
N ASN A 16 -31.78 8.87 6.61
CA ASN A 16 -30.88 7.71 6.75
C ASN A 16 -29.47 7.97 6.21
N TYR A 17 -29.04 9.23 6.11
CA TYR A 17 -27.61 9.54 6.13
C TYR A 17 -27.09 9.34 7.56
N LYS A 18 -27.01 8.07 7.98
CA LYS A 18 -26.13 7.68 9.06
C LYS A 18 -24.75 8.15 8.64
N CYS A 19 -24.34 9.27 9.23
CA CYS A 19 -22.99 9.77 9.17
C CYS A 19 -22.11 8.58 9.55
N ALA A 20 -21.42 7.99 8.56
CA ALA A 20 -20.43 6.97 8.80
C ALA A 20 -19.35 7.64 9.63
N THR A 21 -19.48 7.53 10.95
CA THR A 21 -18.47 7.95 11.91
C THR A 21 -17.22 7.23 11.49
N LYS A 22 -16.29 7.98 10.87
CA LYS A 22 -14.93 7.53 10.62
C LYS A 22 -14.37 7.13 11.98
N GLU A 23 -14.40 5.83 12.28
CA GLU A 23 -13.67 5.30 13.43
C GLU A 23 -12.26 5.85 13.32
N LYS A 24 -11.85 6.61 14.33
CA LYS A 24 -10.46 7.01 14.49
C LYS A 24 -9.68 5.73 14.72
N VAL A 25 -9.20 5.13 13.64
CA VAL A 25 -8.36 3.95 13.69
C VAL A 25 -7.13 4.35 14.51
N HIS A 26 -6.98 3.81 15.71
CA HIS A 26 -5.82 3.99 16.58
C HIS A 26 -4.62 3.23 15.97
N THR A 27 -4.07 3.73 14.85
CA THR A 27 -2.98 3.13 14.07
C THR A 27 -1.62 3.73 14.40
N LYS A 28 -1.22 3.77 15.67
CA LYS A 28 0.14 4.21 16.03
C LYS A 28 0.97 3.09 16.65
N ASN A 29 1.08 1.95 15.97
CA ASN A 29 2.24 1.08 16.16
C ASN A 29 3.21 1.37 15.03
N HIS A 30 4.28 2.08 15.37
CA HIS A 30 5.38 2.34 14.46
C HIS A 30 6.27 1.10 14.39
N VAL A 31 6.43 0.53 13.20
CA VAL A 31 7.35 -0.57 12.95
C VAL A 31 8.61 -0.02 12.28
N ILE A 32 9.78 -0.36 12.82
CA ILE A 32 11.07 -0.03 12.24
C ILE A 32 11.55 -1.20 11.38
N LEU A 33 12.00 -0.89 10.17
CA LEU A 33 12.59 -1.82 9.21
C LEU A 33 14.06 -1.46 9.02
N ASP A 34 14.92 -2.38 9.40
CA ASP A 34 16.37 -2.22 9.26
C ASP A 34 16.84 -2.94 7.97
N PHE A 35 17.42 -2.17 7.05
CA PHE A 35 17.97 -2.67 5.78
C PHE A 35 19.50 -2.65 5.78
N LYS A 36 20.16 -2.68 6.94
CA LYS A 36 21.64 -2.70 7.01
C LYS A 36 22.26 -3.89 6.30
N ASP A 37 21.66 -5.08 6.44
CA ASP A 37 22.16 -6.33 5.84
C ASP A 37 21.76 -6.47 4.36
N CYS A 38 21.31 -5.39 3.72
CA CYS A 38 20.76 -5.39 2.38
C CYS A 38 21.71 -4.62 1.48
N ASP A 39 22.31 -5.31 0.50
CA ASP A 39 23.21 -4.69 -0.46
C ASP A 39 22.39 -3.85 -1.46
N SER A 40 22.39 -2.53 -1.25
CA SER A 40 21.83 -1.57 -2.20
C SER A 40 22.63 -0.28 -2.11
N LYS A 41 23.44 -0.04 -3.13
CA LYS A 41 24.28 1.17 -3.26
C LYS A 41 23.46 2.45 -3.39
N GLU A 42 22.18 2.34 -3.76
CA GLU A 42 21.29 3.48 -3.96
C GLU A 42 20.45 3.84 -2.73
N LYS A 43 20.55 3.05 -1.66
CA LYS A 43 19.83 3.30 -0.41
C LYS A 43 20.26 4.64 0.20
N GLN A 44 19.32 5.56 0.36
CA GLN A 44 19.52 6.86 1.01
C GLN A 44 18.76 6.96 2.35
N TYR A 45 18.68 5.87 3.10
CA TYR A 45 18.10 5.84 4.45
C TYR A 45 18.85 4.86 5.35
N ASP A 46 18.83 5.11 6.65
CA ASP A 46 19.35 4.17 7.65
C ASP A 46 18.30 3.12 8.02
N PHE A 47 17.05 3.57 8.17
CA PHE A 47 15.92 2.70 8.45
C PHE A 47 14.62 3.31 7.91
N ILE A 48 13.61 2.45 7.82
CA ILE A 48 12.25 2.84 7.41
C ILE A 48 11.31 2.70 8.59
N GLN A 49 10.43 3.68 8.77
CA GLN A 49 9.31 3.60 9.69
C GLN A 49 8.01 3.47 8.90
N ILE A 50 7.12 2.60 9.36
CA ILE A 50 5.78 2.43 8.78
C ILE A 50 4.77 2.16 9.89
N ASN A 51 3.55 2.68 9.74
CA ASN A 51 2.46 2.41 10.68
C ASN A 51 1.72 1.15 10.23
N ILE A 52 1.80 0.09 11.04
CA ILE A 52 1.16 -1.20 10.77
C ILE A 52 0.34 -1.61 12.01
N THR A 53 -0.84 -2.19 11.82
CA THR A 53 -1.65 -2.70 12.93
C THR A 53 -1.05 -4.00 13.49
N LYS A 54 -1.32 -4.35 14.75
CA LYS A 54 -0.71 -5.52 15.42
C LYS A 54 -1.12 -6.87 14.81
N ASP A 55 -2.19 -6.85 14.03
CA ASP A 55 -2.86 -7.97 13.40
C ASP A 55 -2.08 -8.56 12.20
N PHE A 56 -0.99 -7.89 11.78
CA PHE A 56 -0.11 -8.37 10.72
C PHE A 56 1.02 -9.25 11.26
N LYS A 57 1.25 -10.39 10.59
CA LYS A 57 2.48 -11.19 10.76
C LYS A 57 3.61 -10.57 9.94
N LYS A 58 4.71 -10.19 10.59
CA LYS A 58 5.92 -9.71 9.92
C LYS A 58 6.77 -10.89 9.43
N ASP A 59 7.26 -10.79 8.21
CA ASP A 59 8.21 -11.69 7.56
C ASP A 59 9.33 -10.86 6.88
N LYS A 60 10.54 -11.41 6.78
CA LYS A 60 11.68 -10.75 6.12
C LYS A 60 12.34 -11.75 5.19
N MET A 61 12.41 -11.40 3.92
CA MET A 61 13.14 -12.14 2.89
C MET A 61 14.42 -11.38 2.56
N ILE A 62 15.54 -12.09 2.54
CA ILE A 62 16.85 -11.56 2.12
C ILE A 62 17.40 -12.53 1.07
N ASN A 63 17.89 -11.99 -0.04
CA ASN A 63 18.70 -12.71 -1.01
C ASN A 63 19.80 -11.77 -1.53
N ASP A 64 20.70 -12.31 -2.35
CA ASP A 64 21.86 -11.58 -2.87
C ASP A 64 21.52 -10.31 -3.65
N ALA A 65 20.29 -10.18 -4.17
CA ALA A 65 19.87 -9.04 -4.96
C ALA A 65 19.07 -7.99 -4.17
N PHE A 66 18.32 -8.39 -3.13
CA PHE A 66 17.48 -7.47 -2.38
C PHE A 66 16.97 -8.02 -1.05
N CYS A 67 16.44 -7.10 -0.23
CA CYS A 67 15.65 -7.40 0.95
C CYS A 67 14.20 -6.97 0.76
N GLU A 68 13.28 -7.74 1.33
CA GLU A 68 11.86 -7.40 1.37
C GLU A 68 11.26 -7.75 2.73
N TYR A 69 10.65 -6.76 3.37
CA TYR A 69 9.77 -6.98 4.51
C TYR A 69 8.34 -7.18 4.03
N ARG A 70 7.65 -8.16 4.60
CA ARG A 70 6.24 -8.46 4.31
C ARG A 70 5.44 -8.42 5.61
N PHE A 71 4.28 -7.80 5.54
CA PHE A 71 3.29 -7.77 6.60
C PHE A 71 2.05 -8.48 6.07
N ILE A 72 1.78 -9.67 6.58
CA ILE A 72 0.72 -10.55 6.10
C ILE A 72 -0.46 -10.47 7.07
N ASN A 73 -1.61 -10.05 6.58
CA ASN A 73 -2.85 -10.01 7.35
C ASN A 73 -3.58 -11.37 7.31
N LYS A 74 -4.57 -11.57 8.19
CA LYS A 74 -5.35 -12.83 8.30
C LYS A 74 -6.12 -13.17 7.03
N ASP A 75 -6.58 -12.15 6.29
CA ASP A 75 -7.24 -12.27 4.97
C ASP A 75 -6.26 -12.56 3.82
N LYS A 76 -4.98 -12.76 4.12
CA LYS A 76 -3.88 -12.97 3.16
C LYS A 76 -3.53 -11.76 2.31
N SER A 77 -4.11 -10.59 2.57
CA SER A 77 -3.59 -9.33 2.04
C SER A 77 -2.20 -9.06 2.59
N ILE A 78 -1.34 -8.45 1.78
CA ILE A 78 0.07 -8.26 2.14
C ILE A 78 0.46 -6.80 1.87
N VAL A 79 1.10 -6.16 2.86
CA VAL A 79 1.89 -4.94 2.66
C VAL A 79 3.36 -5.33 2.58
N TYR A 80 4.11 -4.74 1.68
CA TYR A 80 5.53 -5.03 1.53
C TYR A 80 6.36 -3.75 1.39
N VAL A 81 7.62 -3.84 1.83
CA VAL A 81 8.66 -2.83 1.62
C VAL A 81 9.91 -3.53 1.13
N SER A 82 10.38 -3.18 -0.07
CA SER A 82 11.49 -3.84 -0.76
C SER A 82 12.60 -2.86 -1.13
N SER A 83 13.85 -3.33 -1.13
CA SER A 83 14.99 -2.61 -1.67
C SER A 83 15.20 -2.83 -3.18
N ASP A 84 14.41 -3.71 -3.83
CA ASP A 84 14.49 -3.98 -5.27
C ASP A 84 13.76 -2.89 -6.07
N ILE A 85 14.38 -1.72 -6.17
CA ILE A 85 13.86 -0.55 -6.90
C ILE A 85 13.80 -0.72 -8.41
N TYR A 86 14.38 -1.80 -8.93
CA TYR A 86 14.46 -2.05 -10.36
C TYR A 86 13.43 -3.06 -10.86
N ARG A 87 13.02 -4.00 -10.01
CA ARG A 87 12.03 -5.03 -10.37
C ARG A 87 10.75 -4.94 -9.55
N GLY A 88 10.73 -4.14 -8.49
CA GLY A 88 9.59 -4.06 -7.58
C GLY A 88 9.52 -5.27 -6.65
N SER A 89 8.35 -5.50 -6.08
CA SER A 89 8.10 -6.70 -5.30
C SER A 89 7.80 -7.91 -6.19
N ARG A 90 8.42 -9.04 -5.85
CA ARG A 90 8.07 -10.34 -6.46
C ARG A 90 6.60 -10.71 -6.26
N LEU A 91 5.95 -10.19 -5.22
CA LEU A 91 4.52 -10.43 -4.96
C LEU A 91 3.61 -9.78 -6.00
N ASN A 92 4.10 -8.76 -6.70
CA ASN A 92 3.30 -7.97 -7.63
C ASN A 92 3.74 -8.13 -9.10
N TYR A 93 4.78 -8.93 -9.36
CA TYR A 93 5.33 -9.16 -10.70
C TYR A 93 4.26 -9.50 -11.75
N LYS A 94 3.37 -10.46 -11.46
CA LYS A 94 2.29 -10.85 -12.38
C LYS A 94 1.36 -9.67 -12.72
N ASN A 95 1.01 -8.86 -11.73
CA ASN A 95 0.13 -7.72 -11.93
C ASN A 95 0.79 -6.61 -12.76
N LEU A 96 2.08 -6.36 -12.54
CA LEU A 96 2.88 -5.43 -13.33
C LEU A 96 3.03 -5.90 -14.77
N TYR A 97 3.36 -7.18 -14.97
CA TYR A 97 3.47 -7.80 -16.28
C TYR A 97 2.16 -7.69 -17.08
N ASN A 98 1.02 -7.93 -16.43
CA ASN A 98 -0.30 -7.81 -17.04
C ASN A 98 -0.62 -6.40 -17.55
N ILE A 99 0.04 -5.36 -17.03
CA ILE A 99 -0.09 -3.97 -17.50
C ILE A 99 1.10 -3.52 -18.36
N GLY A 100 1.91 -4.47 -18.86
CA GLY A 100 3.04 -4.22 -19.74
C GLY A 100 4.28 -3.65 -19.03
N ILE A 101 4.48 -4.00 -17.76
CA ILE A 101 5.66 -3.59 -16.98
C ILE A 101 6.48 -4.82 -16.61
N ASP A 102 7.59 -5.00 -17.31
CA ASP A 102 8.55 -6.09 -17.08
C ASP A 102 9.68 -5.69 -16.12
N GLY A 103 9.66 -4.44 -15.64
CA GLY A 103 10.60 -3.86 -14.70
C GLY A 103 10.60 -2.34 -14.74
N TYR A 104 11.36 -1.74 -13.83
CA TYR A 104 11.51 -0.30 -13.68
C TYR A 104 12.79 0.27 -14.28
N TYR A 105 13.73 -0.58 -14.72
CA TYR A 105 14.95 -0.17 -15.43
C TYR A 105 14.72 0.90 -16.52
N PRO A 106 13.74 0.76 -17.44
CA PRO A 106 13.50 1.77 -18.47
C PRO A 106 12.69 2.98 -17.98
N ARG A 107 11.99 2.88 -16.85
CA ARG A 107 11.11 3.94 -16.32
C ARG A 107 11.77 4.83 -15.26
N ARG A 108 12.80 4.34 -14.57
CA ARG A 108 13.68 5.17 -13.72
C ARG A 108 14.62 5.95 -14.62
N THR A 109 14.11 7.02 -15.21
CA THR A 109 14.98 8.09 -15.73
C THR A 109 15.58 8.86 -14.55
N MET A 110 16.65 9.63 -14.80
CA MET A 110 17.26 10.55 -13.81
C MET A 110 16.25 11.51 -13.15
N PHE A 111 15.04 11.64 -13.70
CA PHE A 111 14.00 12.59 -13.29
C PHE A 111 12.74 11.94 -12.69
N SER A 112 12.64 10.60 -12.63
CA SER A 112 11.47 9.94 -12.02
C SER A 112 11.75 9.56 -10.56
N ASP A 113 11.47 10.51 -9.67
CA ASP A 113 11.61 10.31 -8.22
C ASP A 113 10.55 9.36 -7.65
N THR A 114 9.43 9.19 -8.36
CA THR A 114 8.33 8.33 -7.94
C THR A 114 7.61 7.70 -9.12
N ILE A 115 7.53 6.37 -9.11
CA ILE A 115 6.68 5.59 -10.02
C ILE A 115 5.53 5.00 -9.22
N LYS A 116 4.31 5.11 -9.72
CA LYS A 116 3.12 4.50 -9.13
C LYS A 116 2.44 3.57 -10.13
N ASN A 117 2.21 2.33 -9.73
CA ASN A 117 1.33 1.41 -10.43
C ASN A 117 0.26 0.89 -9.47
N GLN A 118 -0.94 0.67 -9.98
CA GLN A 118 -2.05 0.14 -9.20
C GLN A 118 -3.09 -0.47 -10.14
N GLY A 119 -3.94 -1.33 -9.59
CA GLY A 119 -5.03 -1.91 -10.35
C GLY A 119 -5.81 -2.92 -9.52
N LYS A 120 -6.58 -3.74 -10.23
CA LYS A 120 -7.22 -4.93 -9.67
C LYS A 120 -6.62 -6.17 -10.33
N ASP A 121 -6.49 -7.24 -9.57
CA ASP A 121 -6.11 -8.55 -10.11
C ASP A 121 -7.32 -9.27 -10.72
N THR A 122 -7.10 -10.48 -11.24
CA THR A 122 -8.16 -11.32 -11.83
C THR A 122 -9.23 -11.76 -10.82
N GLN A 123 -8.98 -11.57 -9.52
CA GLN A 123 -9.92 -11.87 -8.44
C GLN A 123 -10.64 -10.59 -7.95
N ASN A 124 -10.52 -9.48 -8.69
CA ASN A 124 -11.08 -8.17 -8.34
C ASN A 124 -10.52 -7.59 -7.02
N LEU A 125 -9.34 -8.04 -6.60
CA LEU A 125 -8.63 -7.51 -5.42
C LEU A 125 -7.64 -6.43 -5.85
N TYR A 126 -7.54 -5.37 -5.07
CA TYR A 126 -6.62 -4.27 -5.31
C TYR A 126 -5.17 -4.66 -5.04
N TRP A 127 -4.31 -4.09 -5.86
CA TRP A 127 -2.88 -4.01 -5.65
C TRP A 127 -2.39 -2.59 -5.96
N LEU A 128 -1.29 -2.22 -5.32
CA LEU A 128 -0.64 -0.94 -5.50
C LEU A 128 0.86 -1.12 -5.25
N GLU A 129 1.68 -0.43 -6.03
CA GLU A 129 3.13 -0.35 -5.83
C GLU A 129 3.62 1.07 -6.12
N TYR A 130 4.43 1.59 -5.21
CA TYR A 130 5.24 2.79 -5.39
C TYR A 130 6.71 2.40 -5.41
N VAL A 131 7.45 2.95 -6.37
CA VAL A 131 8.92 3.06 -6.31
C VAL A 131 9.23 4.50 -5.93
N LEU A 132 9.79 4.73 -4.75
CA LEU A 132 10.05 6.05 -4.17
C LEU A 132 11.53 6.41 -4.23
N GLY A 133 12.13 6.38 -5.42
CA GLY A 133 13.56 6.63 -5.62
C GLY A 133 14.42 5.45 -5.18
N ASP A 134 14.54 5.21 -3.87
CA ASP A 134 15.48 4.26 -3.25
C ASP A 134 14.80 3.14 -2.44
N VAL A 135 13.48 3.07 -2.48
CA VAL A 135 12.67 2.03 -1.84
C VAL A 135 11.41 1.74 -2.64
N VAL A 136 10.95 0.50 -2.61
CA VAL A 136 9.64 0.09 -3.10
C VAL A 136 8.70 -0.19 -1.94
N ILE A 137 7.47 0.30 -2.02
CA ILE A 137 6.41 -0.01 -1.06
C ILE A 137 5.11 -0.30 -1.79
N GLY A 138 4.36 -1.29 -1.32
CA GLY A 138 3.06 -1.59 -1.91
C GLY A 138 2.23 -2.56 -1.11
N TYR A 139 1.11 -2.94 -1.71
CA TYR A 139 0.26 -4.00 -1.21
C TYR A 139 -0.32 -4.85 -2.34
N THR A 140 -0.82 -6.04 -2.00
CA THR A 140 -1.53 -6.93 -2.91
C THR A 140 -2.68 -7.65 -2.21
N ARG A 141 -3.64 -8.14 -3.01
CA ARG A 141 -4.80 -8.95 -2.57
C ARG A 141 -5.71 -8.23 -1.58
N VAL A 142 -5.93 -6.93 -1.75
CA VAL A 142 -6.75 -6.10 -0.84
C VAL A 142 -8.18 -5.98 -1.35
N SER A 143 -9.18 -6.28 -0.52
CA SER A 143 -10.59 -6.07 -0.90
C SER A 143 -10.95 -4.57 -0.98
N GLU A 144 -12.02 -4.24 -1.71
CA GLU A 144 -12.53 -2.86 -1.85
C GLU A 144 -12.74 -2.18 -0.49
N GLU A 145 -13.41 -2.88 0.44
CA GLU A 145 -13.73 -2.41 1.78
C GLU A 145 -12.49 -2.02 2.59
N ASN A 146 -11.37 -2.70 2.35
CA ASN A 146 -10.12 -2.48 3.07
C ASN A 146 -9.17 -1.52 2.37
N LYS A 147 -9.43 -1.13 1.11
CA LYS A 147 -8.48 -0.35 0.29
C LYS A 147 -7.97 0.90 1.01
N GLN A 148 -8.87 1.68 1.61
CA GLN A 148 -8.51 2.91 2.31
C GLN A 148 -7.58 2.67 3.52
N LYS A 149 -7.77 1.56 4.25
CA LYS A 149 -6.87 1.15 5.35
C LYS A 149 -5.46 0.93 4.82
N TYR A 150 -5.32 0.23 3.70
CA TYR A 150 -4.01 -0.07 3.11
C TYR A 150 -3.35 1.18 2.50
N ASP A 151 -4.10 2.04 1.82
CA ASP A 151 -3.59 3.34 1.32
C ASP A 151 -3.04 4.21 2.47
N THR A 152 -3.69 4.19 3.63
CA THR A 152 -3.24 4.88 4.85
C THR A 152 -1.95 4.28 5.40
N ILE A 153 -1.80 2.96 5.34
CA ILE A 153 -0.56 2.28 5.73
C ILE A 153 0.58 2.69 4.78
N ILE A 154 0.36 2.67 3.46
CA ILE A 154 1.40 3.01 2.47
C ILE A 154 1.87 4.45 2.65
N SER A 155 0.93 5.40 2.80
CA SER A 155 1.25 6.82 3.00
C SER A 155 1.93 7.13 4.33
N SER A 156 1.96 6.18 5.28
CA SER A 156 2.65 6.36 6.56
C SER A 156 4.16 6.09 6.50
N LEU A 157 4.67 5.58 5.38
CA LEU A 157 6.09 5.27 5.23
C LEU A 157 6.95 6.54 5.39
N LYS A 158 7.99 6.43 6.21
CA LYS A 158 9.01 7.45 6.39
C LYS A 158 10.40 6.84 6.22
N ARG A 159 11.22 7.49 5.40
CA ARG A 159 12.66 7.24 5.30
C ARG A 159 13.36 8.09 6.35
N VAL A 160 14.20 7.47 7.17
CA VAL A 160 14.92 8.17 8.24
C VAL A 160 16.42 8.06 8.02
N LYS A 161 17.10 9.20 7.98
CA LYS A 161 18.56 9.32 8.07
C LYS A 161 18.92 9.75 9.49
N LYS A 162 19.95 9.14 10.07
CA LYS A 162 20.61 9.63 11.27
C LYS A 162 21.33 10.92 10.92
N PRO A 163 21.33 11.91 11.82
CA PRO A 163 22.11 13.12 11.67
C PRO A 163 23.61 12.82 11.63
#